data_AF-A0A259SVY9-F1
#
_entry.id   AF-A0A259SVY9-F1
#
_cell.length_a   1.000
_cell.length_b   1.000
_cell.length_c   1.000
_cell.angle_alpha   90.00
_cell.angle_beta   90.00
_cell.angle_gamma   90.00
#
_symmetry.space_group_name_H-M   'P 1'
#
loop_
_entity.id
_entity.type
_entity.pdbx_description
1 polymer ?
#
loop_
_entity_poly.entity_id
_entity_poly.type
_entity_poly.pdbx_seq_one_letter_code
_entity_poly.pdbx_strand_id
1 'polypeptide(L)'
;MYGMTVNHAAKESERVRWVELSAILCNHAETQNNFLYISGGGIDRALIPPGVTPPWGLTVGIGMVVQIPWTQTNQEHTLTVDLVDADGQPVHVPVGPDQTAPLHAELRFNAGRPPTLAVGEAQNLALALNIPNLAMDRLGRYVFVISIDQTEVHRLDYQVVSPPAMNVNMGGVGPSALPPMM
;
A
#
# COMPACT_ATOMS: atom_id res chain seq x y z
N MET A 1 -41.60 9.56 31.94
CA MET A 1 -40.87 10.57 31.13
C MET A 1 -39.41 10.43 31.51
N TYR A 2 -38.43 10.02 30.69
CA TYR A 2 -38.29 9.77 29.26
C TYR A 2 -37.05 8.86 29.17
N GLY A 3 -37.11 7.77 28.40
CA GLY A 3 -36.02 6.82 28.25
C GLY A 3 -34.94 7.32 27.30
N MET A 4 -33.71 6.84 27.49
CA MET A 4 -32.73 6.69 26.42
C MET A 4 -31.58 5.77 26.86
N THR A 5 -31.84 4.48 26.93
CA THR A 5 -30.78 3.47 26.80
C THR A 5 -30.37 3.46 25.33
N VAL A 6 -29.32 4.21 25.00
CA VAL A 6 -28.76 4.20 23.65
C VAL A 6 -28.08 2.85 23.44
N ASN A 7 -28.73 2.01 22.65
CA ASN A 7 -28.27 0.66 22.30
C ASN A 7 -26.91 0.70 21.59
N HIS A 8 -25.83 0.48 22.33
CA HIS A 8 -24.50 0.21 21.77
C HIS A 8 -24.51 -1.04 20.86
N ALA A 9 -25.42 -1.99 21.07
CA ALA A 9 -25.50 -3.25 20.32
C ALA A 9 -25.99 -3.09 18.86
N ALA A 10 -26.74 -2.04 18.52
CA ALA A 10 -27.32 -1.88 17.18
C ALA A 10 -26.31 -1.37 16.14
N LYS A 11 -25.23 -0.70 16.58
CA LYS A 11 -24.19 -0.18 15.68
C LYS A 11 -23.17 -1.25 15.27
N GLU A 12 -23.12 -2.35 16.00
CA GLU A 12 -22.23 -3.48 15.75
C GLU A 12 -22.86 -4.49 14.77
N SER A 13 -24.20 -4.58 14.73
CA SER A 13 -24.93 -5.46 13.81
C SER A 13 -24.95 -5.02 12.34
N GLU A 14 -24.54 -3.79 12.03
CA GLU A 14 -24.56 -3.25 10.66
C GLU A 14 -23.17 -3.27 9.98
N ARG A 15 -22.09 -3.46 10.74
CA ARG A 15 -20.72 -3.53 10.20
C ARG A 15 -20.42 -4.82 9.42
N VAL A 16 -21.10 -5.93 9.75
CA VAL A 16 -20.71 -7.28 9.30
C VAL A 16 -21.32 -7.70 7.95
N ARG A 17 -21.82 -6.76 7.14
CA ARG A 17 -22.41 -7.11 5.82
C ARG A 17 -21.45 -7.02 4.64
N TRP A 18 -20.32 -6.35 4.84
CA TRP A 18 -19.36 -6.05 3.78
C TRP A 18 -18.01 -6.67 4.10
N VAL A 19 -17.25 -6.96 3.06
CA VAL A 19 -15.88 -7.46 3.20
C VAL A 19 -15.01 -6.30 3.70
N GLU A 20 -14.40 -6.46 4.87
CA GLU A 20 -13.47 -5.45 5.41
C GLU A 20 -12.04 -5.78 4.96
N LEU A 21 -11.24 -4.75 4.67
CA LEU A 21 -9.85 -4.89 4.26
C LEU A 21 -8.95 -4.08 5.19
N SER A 22 -7.93 -4.73 5.75
CA SER A 22 -6.77 -4.06 6.33
C SER A 22 -5.59 -4.22 5.38
N ALA A 23 -4.87 -3.14 5.07
CA ALA A 23 -3.72 -3.20 4.18
C ALA A 23 -2.57 -2.32 4.68
N ILE A 24 -1.35 -2.66 4.29
CA ILE A 24 -0.14 -1.92 4.63
C ILE A 24 0.87 -1.99 3.49
N LEU A 25 1.50 -0.85 3.17
CA LEU A 25 2.65 -0.81 2.27
C LEU A 25 3.90 -1.33 2.97
N CYS A 26 4.71 -2.07 2.23
CA CYS A 26 5.94 -2.67 2.72
C CYS A 26 6.99 -2.82 1.62
N ASN A 27 8.20 -3.23 1.98
CA ASN A 27 9.20 -3.61 0.97
C ASN A 27 8.89 -4.97 0.33
N HIS A 28 8.32 -5.90 1.12
CA HIS A 28 7.95 -7.24 0.65
C HIS A 28 6.90 -7.86 1.58
N ALA A 29 5.93 -8.55 1.01
CA ALA A 29 4.96 -9.37 1.75
C ALA A 29 4.92 -10.80 1.21
N GLU A 30 4.65 -11.76 2.07
CA GLU A 30 4.47 -13.17 1.71
C GLU A 30 3.31 -13.77 2.51
N THR A 31 2.56 -14.65 1.87
CA THR A 31 1.50 -15.41 2.54
C THR A 31 1.80 -16.90 2.50
N GLN A 32 1.85 -17.54 3.67
CA GLN A 32 2.01 -18.98 3.79
C GLN A 32 1.02 -19.51 4.82
N ASN A 33 0.17 -20.47 4.44
CA ASN A 33 -0.87 -21.03 5.32
C ASN A 33 -1.77 -19.96 5.97
N ASN A 34 -2.11 -18.91 5.22
CA ASN A 34 -2.90 -17.77 5.70
C ASN A 34 -2.21 -16.91 6.78
N PHE A 35 -0.91 -17.11 7.02
CA PHE A 35 -0.09 -16.17 7.77
C PHE A 35 0.49 -15.14 6.82
N LEU A 36 0.36 -13.87 7.19
CA LEU A 36 0.94 -12.75 6.47
C LEU A 36 2.29 -12.38 7.09
N TYR A 37 3.37 -12.60 6.35
CA TYR A 37 4.71 -12.17 6.69
C TYR A 37 5.03 -10.87 5.96
N ILE A 38 5.49 -9.86 6.69
CA ILE A 38 5.79 -8.53 6.15
C ILE A 38 7.22 -8.15 6.50
N SER A 39 7.97 -7.69 5.50
CA SER A 39 9.30 -7.10 5.65
C SER A 39 9.27 -5.61 5.30
N GLY A 40 9.76 -4.77 6.21
CA GLY A 40 9.79 -3.32 6.02
C GLY A 40 8.38 -2.71 5.89
N GLY A 41 7.45 -3.10 6.77
CA GLY A 41 6.08 -2.56 6.76
C GLY A 41 5.99 -1.13 7.28
N GLY A 42 4.98 -0.39 6.81
CA GLY A 42 4.70 0.98 7.24
C GLY A 42 5.47 2.04 6.45
N ILE A 43 5.95 1.70 5.25
CA ILE A 43 6.55 2.68 4.36
C ILE A 43 5.46 3.54 3.72
N ASP A 44 5.70 4.85 3.64
CA ASP A 44 4.83 5.81 2.97
C ASP A 44 5.58 6.59 1.88
N ARG A 45 6.89 6.32 1.69
CA ARG A 45 7.74 7.07 0.78
C ARG A 45 8.94 6.28 0.25
N ALA A 46 9.36 6.64 -0.95
CA ALA A 46 10.67 6.33 -1.51
C ALA A 46 11.54 7.58 -1.61
N LEU A 47 12.82 7.42 -1.27
CA LEU A 47 13.85 8.43 -1.44
C LEU A 47 14.63 8.16 -2.72
N ILE A 48 14.61 9.13 -3.64
CA ILE A 48 15.37 9.08 -4.89
C ILE A 48 16.71 9.79 -4.69
N PRO A 49 17.85 9.08 -4.78
CA PRO A 49 19.16 9.71 -4.62
C PRO A 49 19.39 10.86 -5.61
N PRO A 50 20.08 11.95 -5.20
CA PRO A 50 20.39 13.05 -6.11
C PRO A 50 21.20 12.57 -7.31
N GLY A 51 20.90 13.12 -8.50
CA GLY A 51 21.62 12.82 -9.74
C GLY A 51 21.15 11.55 -10.46
N VAL A 52 20.18 10.81 -9.93
CA VAL A 52 19.56 9.67 -10.63
C VAL A 52 18.39 10.17 -11.48
N THR A 53 18.44 9.93 -12.79
CA THR A 53 17.37 10.29 -13.72
C THR A 53 16.26 9.23 -13.75
N PRO A 54 14.99 9.63 -13.94
CA PRO A 54 13.89 8.68 -14.14
C PRO A 54 14.06 7.86 -15.44
N PRO A 55 13.36 6.71 -15.57
CA PRO A 55 12.46 6.11 -14.58
C PRO A 55 13.21 5.49 -13.39
N TRP A 56 12.67 5.65 -12.18
CA TRP A 56 13.20 4.98 -10.99
C TRP A 56 12.46 3.67 -10.75
N GLY A 57 13.19 2.56 -10.69
CA GLY A 57 12.65 1.25 -10.34
C GLY A 57 12.48 1.11 -8.83
N LEU A 58 11.25 1.24 -8.34
CA LEU A 58 10.93 1.06 -6.93
C LEU A 58 10.39 -0.34 -6.65
N THR A 59 10.66 -0.89 -5.48
CA THR A 59 10.03 -2.13 -5.03
C THR A 59 9.03 -1.80 -3.95
N VAL A 60 7.76 -2.13 -4.20
CA VAL A 60 6.66 -1.92 -3.26
C VAL A 60 5.89 -3.22 -3.12
N GLY A 61 5.67 -3.64 -1.88
CA GLY A 61 4.75 -4.71 -1.51
C GLY A 61 3.52 -4.14 -0.80
N ILE A 62 2.41 -4.87 -0.87
CA ILE A 62 1.18 -4.60 -0.15
C ILE A 62 0.78 -5.88 0.59
N GLY A 63 0.85 -5.82 1.91
CA GLY A 63 0.30 -6.87 2.77
C GLY A 63 -1.16 -6.56 3.08
N MET A 64 -2.04 -7.55 2.94
CA MET A 64 -3.48 -7.38 3.06
C MET A 64 -4.10 -8.50 3.91
N VAL A 65 -5.09 -8.15 4.74
CA VAL A 65 -5.97 -9.10 5.41
C VAL A 65 -7.40 -8.73 5.08
N VAL A 66 -8.08 -9.64 4.38
CA VAL A 66 -9.48 -9.53 4.00
C VAL A 66 -10.31 -10.27 5.03
N GLN A 67 -11.25 -9.59 5.67
CA GLN A 67 -12.22 -10.19 6.58
C GLN A 67 -13.52 -10.44 5.82
N ILE A 68 -13.84 -11.72 5.64
CA ILE A 68 -14.95 -12.21 4.82
C ILE A 68 -16.08 -12.64 5.76
N PRO A 69 -17.21 -11.93 5.79
CA PRO A 69 -18.35 -12.32 6.61
C PRO A 69 -18.90 -13.69 6.20
N TRP A 70 -19.53 -14.39 7.15
CA TRP A 70 -20.21 -15.68 6.90
C TRP A 70 -21.14 -15.65 5.67
N THR A 71 -21.83 -14.53 5.43
CA THR A 71 -22.75 -14.39 4.30
C THR A 71 -22.06 -14.28 2.94
N GLN A 72 -20.77 -13.93 2.92
CA GLN A 72 -19.96 -13.74 1.72
C GLN A 72 -19.08 -14.96 1.38
N THR A 73 -18.96 -15.95 2.27
CA THR A 73 -18.27 -17.22 1.96
C THR A 73 -18.95 -18.01 0.84
N ASN A 74 -18.21 -18.88 0.15
CA ASN A 74 -18.63 -19.66 -1.02
C ASN A 74 -19.04 -18.80 -2.23
N GLN A 75 -18.65 -17.53 -2.24
CA GLN A 75 -18.81 -16.63 -3.39
C GLN A 75 -17.42 -16.21 -3.88
N GLU A 76 -17.29 -16.01 -5.18
CA GLU A 76 -16.07 -15.44 -5.75
C GLU A 76 -16.11 -13.91 -5.57
N HIS A 77 -15.01 -13.37 -5.09
CA HIS A 77 -14.77 -11.94 -4.96
C HIS A 77 -13.56 -11.56 -5.80
N THR A 78 -13.57 -10.34 -6.34
CA THR A 78 -12.46 -9.78 -7.10
C THR A 78 -11.86 -8.60 -6.33
N LEU A 79 -10.58 -8.72 -5.96
CA LEU A 79 -9.77 -7.63 -5.43
C LEU A 79 -8.97 -7.00 -6.55
N THR A 80 -9.01 -5.68 -6.66
CA THR A 80 -8.18 -4.91 -7.58
C THR A 80 -7.29 -3.93 -6.84
N VAL A 81 -6.10 -3.70 -7.37
CA VAL A 81 -5.18 -2.65 -6.93
C VAL A 81 -4.80 -1.81 -8.13
N ASP A 82 -5.15 -0.54 -8.07
CA ASP A 82 -4.81 0.48 -9.07
C ASP A 82 -3.84 1.49 -8.45
N LEU A 83 -2.96 2.08 -9.26
CA LEU A 83 -2.10 3.18 -8.83
C LEU A 83 -2.47 4.45 -9.58
N VAL A 84 -2.74 5.52 -8.82
CA VAL A 84 -3.05 6.84 -9.36
C VAL A 84 -2.06 7.89 -8.85
N ASP A 85 -1.85 8.93 -9.65
CA ASP A 85 -1.03 10.08 -9.27
C ASP A 85 -1.80 11.11 -8.43
N ALA A 86 -1.16 12.25 -8.14
CA ALA A 86 -1.73 13.33 -7.35
C ALA A 86 -3.00 13.95 -7.96
N ASP A 87 -3.20 13.82 -9.27
CA ASP A 87 -4.35 14.32 -10.03
C ASP A 87 -5.42 13.23 -10.24
N GLY A 88 -5.22 12.03 -9.65
CA GLY A 88 -6.11 10.90 -9.78
C GLY A 88 -6.01 10.20 -11.14
N GLN A 89 -4.99 10.49 -11.95
CA GLN A 89 -4.77 9.82 -13.23
C GLN A 89 -4.06 8.47 -13.02
N PRO A 90 -4.39 7.43 -13.79
CA PRO A 90 -3.71 6.15 -13.68
C PRO A 90 -2.23 6.28 -13.99
N VAL A 91 -1.37 5.64 -13.18
CA VAL A 91 0.06 5.55 -13.44
C VAL A 91 0.30 4.42 -14.43
N HIS A 92 0.91 4.75 -15.57
CA HIS A 92 1.25 3.77 -16.60
C HIS A 92 2.58 3.10 -16.28
N VAL A 93 2.61 1.77 -16.36
CA VAL A 93 3.81 0.95 -16.17
C VAL A 93 4.13 0.15 -17.45
N PRO A 94 5.40 -0.18 -17.70
CA PRO A 94 5.77 -1.03 -18.82
C PRO A 94 5.16 -2.42 -18.70
N VAL A 95 4.48 -2.88 -19.76
CA VAL A 95 3.91 -4.24 -19.88
C VAL A 95 4.54 -5.02 -21.04
N GLY A 96 5.47 -4.40 -21.78
CA GLY A 96 6.24 -5.00 -22.87
C GLY A 96 7.29 -4.02 -23.41
N PRO A 97 8.08 -4.42 -24.42
CA PRO A 97 9.20 -3.62 -24.93
C PRO A 97 8.85 -2.17 -25.34
N ASP A 98 7.65 -1.95 -25.87
CA ASP A 98 7.18 -0.64 -26.33
C ASP A 98 5.71 -0.39 -25.92
N GLN A 99 5.26 -1.03 -24.84
CA GLN A 99 3.86 -0.96 -24.39
C GLN A 99 3.80 -0.59 -22.91
N THR A 100 2.95 0.39 -22.61
CA THR A 100 2.62 0.80 -21.25
C THR A 100 1.12 0.69 -21.03
N ALA A 101 0.71 0.22 -19.86
CA ALA A 101 -0.69 0.18 -19.45
C ALA A 101 -0.82 0.74 -18.02
N PRO A 102 -2.00 1.24 -17.62
CA PRO A 102 -2.28 1.54 -16.22
C PRO A 102 -1.86 0.38 -15.31
N LEU A 103 -1.20 0.69 -14.19
CA LEU A 103 -0.95 -0.32 -13.18
C LEU A 103 -2.29 -0.80 -12.62
N HIS A 104 -2.61 -2.05 -12.92
CA HIS A 104 -3.80 -2.74 -12.49
C HIS A 104 -3.42 -4.17 -12.12
N ALA A 105 -3.58 -4.53 -10.85
CA ALA A 105 -3.44 -5.90 -10.37
C ALA A 105 -4.82 -6.43 -9.98
N GLU A 106 -5.21 -7.58 -10.52
CA GLU A 106 -6.47 -8.26 -10.21
C GLU A 106 -6.17 -9.60 -9.53
N LEU A 107 -6.86 -9.87 -8.43
CA LEU A 107 -6.84 -11.16 -7.75
C LEU A 107 -8.28 -11.62 -7.45
N ARG A 108 -8.60 -12.84 -7.86
CA ARG A 108 -9.87 -13.48 -7.51
C ARG A 108 -9.67 -14.44 -6.36
N PHE A 109 -10.60 -14.43 -5.42
CA PHE A 109 -10.58 -15.33 -4.27
C PHE A 109 -11.98 -15.82 -3.92
N ASN A 110 -12.05 -17.01 -3.32
CA ASN A 110 -13.27 -17.58 -2.77
C ASN A 110 -12.93 -18.24 -1.44
N ALA A 111 -13.47 -17.71 -0.35
CA ALA A 111 -13.34 -18.34 0.95
C ALA A 111 -14.46 -19.36 1.14
N GLY A 112 -14.07 -20.64 1.23
CA GLY A 112 -15.02 -21.71 1.54
C GLY A 112 -15.59 -21.56 2.95
N ARG A 113 -16.82 -22.03 3.15
CA ARG A 113 -17.49 -22.09 4.45
C ARG A 113 -17.28 -23.45 5.11
N PRO A 114 -16.30 -23.63 6.03
CA PRO A 114 -16.15 -24.89 6.73
C PRO A 114 -17.34 -25.12 7.67
N PRO A 115 -17.73 -26.38 7.92
CA PRO A 115 -18.87 -26.71 8.79
C PRO A 115 -18.68 -26.24 10.25
N THR A 116 -17.44 -25.96 10.65
CA THR A 116 -17.08 -25.46 11.98
C THR A 116 -17.23 -23.95 12.13
N LEU A 117 -17.43 -23.20 11.03
CA LEU A 117 -17.59 -21.75 11.09
C LEU A 117 -18.96 -21.40 11.67
N ALA A 118 -18.97 -20.67 12.79
CA ALA A 118 -20.23 -20.28 13.41
C ALA A 118 -21.00 -19.30 12.50
N VAL A 119 -22.33 -19.37 12.54
CA VAL A 119 -23.17 -18.43 11.79
C VAL A 119 -22.90 -17.00 12.27
N GLY A 120 -22.54 -16.12 11.34
CA GLY A 120 -22.18 -14.73 11.61
C GLY A 120 -20.69 -14.50 11.91
N GLU A 121 -19.89 -15.56 12.04
CA GLU A 121 -18.43 -15.46 12.18
C GLU A 121 -17.78 -15.06 10.84
N ALA A 122 -16.76 -14.21 10.89
CA ALA A 122 -15.98 -13.83 9.72
C ALA A 122 -14.70 -14.67 9.63
N GLN A 123 -14.25 -14.92 8.41
CA GLN A 123 -12.97 -15.57 8.13
C GLN A 123 -11.97 -14.55 7.63
N ASN A 124 -10.72 -14.68 8.08
CA ASN A 124 -9.64 -13.84 7.58
C ASN A 124 -8.91 -14.56 6.44
N LEU A 125 -8.64 -13.83 5.37
CA LEU A 125 -7.81 -14.24 4.25
C LEU A 125 -6.62 -13.28 4.14
N ALA A 126 -5.42 -13.79 4.38
CA ALA A 126 -4.17 -13.07 4.17
C ALA A 126 -3.79 -13.10 2.69
N LEU A 127 -3.44 -11.94 2.15
CA LEU A 127 -3.02 -11.73 0.77
C LEU A 127 -1.73 -10.90 0.74
N ALA A 128 -0.87 -11.18 -0.24
CA ALA A 128 0.34 -10.40 -0.49
C ALA A 128 0.43 -10.08 -1.99
N LEU A 129 0.67 -8.81 -2.30
CA LEU A 129 0.97 -8.33 -3.65
C LEU A 129 2.36 -7.69 -3.62
N ASN A 130 3.25 -8.12 -4.50
CA ASN A 130 4.56 -7.47 -4.66
C ASN A 130 4.69 -6.93 -6.08
N ILE A 131 5.05 -5.66 -6.18
CA ILE A 131 5.25 -4.93 -7.44
C ILE A 131 6.74 -4.61 -7.53
N PRO A 132 7.54 -5.51 -8.14
CA PRO A 132 8.96 -5.25 -8.34
C PRO A 132 9.17 -4.25 -9.46
N ASN A 133 10.19 -3.40 -9.34
CA ASN A 133 10.61 -2.47 -10.38
C ASN A 133 9.47 -1.59 -10.92
N LEU A 134 8.62 -1.09 -10.00
CA LEU A 134 7.62 -0.07 -10.28
C LEU A 134 8.32 1.19 -10.81
N ALA A 135 8.22 1.40 -12.12
CA ALA A 135 8.86 2.52 -12.81
C ALA A 135 8.12 3.83 -12.49
N MET A 136 8.81 4.74 -11.82
CA MET A 136 8.28 6.07 -11.48
C MET A 136 9.02 7.15 -12.25
N ASP A 137 8.29 7.93 -13.05
CA ASP A 137 8.86 8.99 -13.89
C ASP A 137 8.93 10.35 -13.21
N ARG A 138 8.15 10.54 -12.14
CA ARG A 138 7.97 11.82 -11.47
C ARG A 138 8.07 11.68 -9.96
N LEU A 139 8.61 12.72 -9.34
CA LEU A 139 8.48 12.92 -7.90
C LEU A 139 7.05 13.38 -7.62
N GLY A 140 6.51 13.02 -6.47
CA GLY A 140 5.18 13.44 -6.05
C GLY A 140 4.43 12.42 -5.20
N ARG A 141 3.14 12.70 -5.01
CA ARG A 141 2.21 11.82 -4.32
C ARG A 141 1.59 10.85 -5.31
N TYR A 142 1.42 9.62 -4.84
CA TYR A 142 0.75 8.53 -5.50
C TYR A 142 -0.17 7.84 -4.49
N VAL A 143 -1.19 7.17 -4.98
CA VAL A 143 -2.15 6.45 -4.14
C VAL A 143 -2.42 5.08 -4.74
N PHE A 144 -2.21 4.04 -3.95
CA PHE A 144 -2.73 2.71 -4.26
C PHE A 144 -4.20 2.66 -3.84
N VAL A 145 -5.08 2.44 -4.81
CA VAL A 145 -6.52 2.32 -4.60
C VAL A 145 -6.85 0.84 -4.62
N ILE A 146 -7.41 0.34 -3.51
CA ILE A 146 -7.77 -1.07 -3.37
C ILE A 146 -9.28 -1.19 -3.35
N SER A 147 -9.80 -2.02 -4.26
CA SER A 147 -11.22 -2.28 -4.40
C SER A 147 -11.54 -3.76 -4.25
N ILE A 148 -12.72 -4.07 -3.71
CA ILE A 148 -13.29 -5.42 -3.69
C ILE A 148 -14.65 -5.33 -4.38
N ASP A 149 -14.88 -6.17 -5.38
CA ASP A 149 -16.10 -6.18 -6.20
C ASP A 149 -16.47 -4.78 -6.72
N GLN A 150 -15.47 -4.09 -7.28
CA GLN A 150 -15.56 -2.73 -7.82
C GLN A 150 -15.87 -1.63 -6.80
N THR A 151 -15.95 -1.96 -5.52
CA THR A 151 -16.13 -1.00 -4.43
C THR A 151 -14.79 -0.67 -3.82
N GLU A 152 -14.41 0.61 -3.83
CA GLU A 152 -13.20 1.07 -3.16
C GLU A 152 -13.33 0.85 -1.64
N VAL A 153 -12.40 0.10 -1.06
CA VAL A 153 -12.39 -0.24 0.37
C VAL A 153 -11.20 0.35 1.11
N HIS A 154 -10.10 0.67 0.40
CA HIS A 154 -8.91 1.22 1.04
C HIS A 154 -8.05 2.07 0.10
N ARG A 155 -7.31 3.02 0.68
CA ARG A 155 -6.32 3.85 -0.01
C ARG A 155 -5.03 3.87 0.77
N LEU A 156 -3.91 3.66 0.08
CA LEU A 156 -2.57 3.75 0.68
C LEU A 156 -1.78 4.85 -0.03
N ASP A 157 -1.42 5.88 0.74
CA ASP A 157 -0.60 6.99 0.26
C ASP A 157 0.86 6.59 0.11
N TYR A 158 1.48 7.01 -0.99
CA TYR A 158 2.89 6.77 -1.27
C TYR A 158 3.55 8.01 -1.89
N GLN A 159 4.71 8.40 -1.40
CA GLN A 159 5.43 9.58 -1.85
C GLN A 159 6.77 9.23 -2.49
N VAL A 160 7.02 9.73 -3.69
CA VAL A 160 8.35 9.65 -4.31
C VAL A 160 9.00 11.02 -4.15
N VAL A 161 10.06 11.10 -3.33
CA VAL A 161 10.71 12.36 -2.99
C VAL A 161 12.22 12.27 -3.18
N SER A 162 12.86 13.39 -3.48
CA SER A 162 14.32 13.49 -3.43
C SER A 162 14.73 13.96 -2.02
N PRO A 163 15.79 13.41 -1.41
CA PRO A 163 16.26 13.89 -0.13
C PRO A 163 16.76 15.33 -0.27
N PRO A 164 16.67 16.15 0.80
CA PRO A 164 17.21 17.49 0.78
C PRO A 164 18.71 17.44 0.47
N ALA A 165 19.19 18.35 -0.37
CA ALA A 165 20.62 18.49 -0.62
C ALA A 165 21.34 18.74 0.70
N MET A 166 22.15 17.79 1.15
CA MET A 166 23.08 18.02 2.26
C MET A 166 24.22 18.89 1.74
N ASN A 167 24.10 20.20 1.97
CA ASN A 167 25.21 21.12 1.78
C ASN A 167 26.21 20.89 2.93
N VAL A 168 27.17 19.96 2.74
CA VAL A 168 28.31 19.86 3.65
C VAL A 168 29.23 21.02 3.36
N ASN A 169 29.05 22.13 4.08
CA ASN A 169 30.05 23.19 4.15
C ASN A 169 31.23 22.64 4.96
N MET A 170 32.15 21.92 4.30
CA MET A 170 33.48 21.71 4.86
C MET A 170 34.16 23.09 4.88
N GLY A 171 34.00 23.80 5.99
CA GLY A 171 34.68 25.06 6.24
C GLY A 171 36.16 24.88 5.93
N GLY A 172 36.64 25.61 4.92
CA GLY A 172 37.96 25.41 4.34
C GLY A 172 39.05 25.43 5.41
N VAL A 173 39.82 24.36 5.50
CA VAL A 173 41.13 24.39 6.14
C VAL A 173 42.09 24.96 5.09
N GLY A 174 42.05 26.29 4.92
CA GLY A 174 43.10 26.99 4.21
C GLY A 174 44.41 26.95 5.02
N PRO A 175 45.59 26.91 4.38
CA PRO A 175 46.86 26.90 5.09
C PRO A 175 46.96 28.17 5.96
N SER A 176 47.18 28.00 7.26
CA SER A 176 47.43 29.10 8.18
C SER A 176 48.64 29.89 7.69
N ALA A 177 48.43 31.14 7.27
CA ALA A 177 49.51 32.06 7.00
C ALA A 177 50.21 32.36 8.34
N LEU A 178 51.46 31.88 8.47
CA LEU A 178 52.34 32.26 9.57
C LEU A 178 52.61 33.78 9.48
N PRO A 179 52.50 34.53 10.59
CA PRO A 179 52.87 35.94 10.58
C PRO A 179 54.39 36.09 10.35
N PRO A 180 54.84 37.13 9.62
CA PRO A 180 56.26 37.38 9.42
C PRO A 180 56.92 37.75 10.76
N MET A 181 57.98 37.02 11.11
CA MET A 181 58.89 37.42 12.18
C MET A 181 59.83 38.50 11.64
N MET A 182 60.09 39.51 12.49
CA MET A 182 60.91 40.71 12.22
C MET A 182 62.30 40.40 11.68
#